data_AF-A0A9D1JJF4-F1
#
_entry.id   AF-A0A9D1JJF4-F1
#
_cell.length_a   1.000
_cell.length_b   1.000
_cell.length_c   1.000
_cell.angle_alpha   90.00
_cell.angle_beta   90.00
_cell.angle_gamma   90.00
#
_symmetry.space_group_name_H-M   'P 1'
#
loop_
_entity.id
_entity.type
_entity.pdbx_description
1 polymer ?
#
loop_
_entity_poly.entity_id
_entity_poly.type
_entity_poly.pdbx_seq_one_letter_code
_entity_poly.pdbx_strand_id
1 'polypeptide(L)'
;MIKVEVIFMLHNEARHLIVQALNHQIPVKEIAKCFSVNTSTIYRLREQLKATGSVETRTSLRGRKRSLSADDLARIDRLIQQQPHITIHEVTETLQLHVSDETVRKAIVKLGYVYKKKSLHASEQDRPRCSAEADRLAAVPIGERHRPSCVSR
;
A
#
# COMPACT_ATOMS: atom_id res chain seq x y z
N MET A 1 -35.46 0.15 24.79
CA MET A 1 -33.99 0.16 25.01
C MET A 1 -33.32 0.63 23.74
N ILE A 2 -32.78 1.85 23.72
CA ILE A 2 -32.03 2.37 22.57
C ILE A 2 -30.75 1.55 22.50
N LYS A 3 -30.58 0.73 21.45
CA LYS A 3 -29.29 0.13 21.12
C LYS A 3 -28.35 1.29 20.82
N VAL A 4 -27.55 1.69 21.80
CA VAL A 4 -26.41 2.57 21.55
C VAL A 4 -25.37 1.69 20.89
N GLU A 5 -25.44 1.57 19.57
CA GLU A 5 -24.31 1.06 18.81
C GLU A 5 -23.13 1.97 19.11
N VAL A 6 -22.16 1.45 19.87
CA VAL A 6 -20.96 2.17 20.19
C VAL A 6 -20.17 2.28 18.90
N ILE A 7 -20.28 3.42 18.22
CA ILE A 7 -19.43 3.76 17.09
C ILE A 7 -18.00 3.85 17.64
N PHE A 8 -17.22 2.78 17.46
CA PHE A 8 -15.87 2.65 18.00
C PHE A 8 -14.88 3.63 17.36
N MET A 9 -15.17 4.12 16.14
CA MET A 9 -14.29 5.04 15.43
C MET A 9 -15.08 6.09 14.66
N LEU A 10 -14.92 7.35 15.07
CA LEU A 10 -15.44 8.51 14.35
C LEU A 10 -14.53 8.86 13.17
N HIS A 11 -15.12 9.11 12.00
CA HIS A 11 -14.42 9.70 10.86
C HIS A 11 -13.92 11.11 11.20
N ASN A 12 -12.83 11.55 10.56
CA ASN A 12 -12.21 12.85 10.84
C ASN A 12 -13.21 14.00 10.68
N GLU A 13 -14.07 13.97 9.66
CA GLU A 13 -15.15 14.95 9.44
C GLU A 13 -16.03 15.13 10.68
N ALA A 14 -16.54 14.03 11.25
CA ALA A 14 -17.38 14.07 12.44
C ALA A 14 -16.61 14.62 13.66
N ARG A 15 -15.31 14.28 13.79
CA ARG A 15 -14.46 14.80 14.88
C ARG A 15 -14.27 16.32 14.75
N HIS A 16 -14.08 16.84 13.54
CA HIS A 16 -14.00 18.28 13.29
C HIS A 16 -15.31 19.01 13.62
N LEU A 17 -16.45 18.46 13.19
CA LEU A 17 -17.77 19.03 13.50
C LEU A 17 -18.06 19.04 15.02
N ILE A 18 -17.68 17.99 15.74
CA ILE A 18 -17.79 17.95 17.21
C ILE A 18 -16.96 19.07 17.85
N VAL A 19 -15.74 19.31 17.37
CA VAL A 19 -14.87 20.37 17.89
C VAL A 19 -15.43 21.75 17.57
N GLN A 20 -15.97 21.97 16.37
CA GLN A 20 -16.68 23.20 16.02
C GLN A 20 -17.88 23.44 16.94
N ALA A 21 -18.70 22.42 17.18
CA ALA A 21 -19.84 22.50 18.09
C ALA A 21 -19.42 22.85 19.54
N LEU A 22 -18.29 22.32 20.01
CA LEU A 22 -17.73 22.69 21.31
C LEU A 22 -17.27 24.16 21.35
N ASN A 23 -16.68 24.66 20.27
CA ASN A 23 -16.27 26.08 20.18
C ASN A 23 -17.48 27.03 20.17
N HIS A 24 -18.61 26.59 19.63
CA HIS A 24 -19.89 27.30 19.69
C HIS A 24 -20.63 27.14 21.02
N GLN A 25 -20.00 26.52 22.04
CA GLN A 25 -20.55 26.35 23.39
C GLN A 25 -21.87 25.53 23.44
N ILE A 26 -22.11 24.68 22.44
CA ILE A 26 -23.25 23.75 22.45
C ILE A 26 -23.06 22.74 23.60
N PRO A 27 -24.10 22.43 24.38
CA PRO A 27 -23.97 21.50 25.50
C PRO A 27 -23.58 20.09 25.02
N VAL A 28 -22.62 19.48 25.72
CA VAL A 28 -22.02 18.17 25.35
C VAL A 28 -23.08 17.06 25.19
N LYS A 29 -24.17 17.12 25.96
CA LYS A 29 -25.27 16.13 25.87
C LYS A 29 -26.01 16.20 24.53
N GLU A 30 -26.18 17.39 23.96
CA GLU A 30 -26.82 17.57 22.66
C GLU A 30 -25.90 17.09 21.54
N ILE A 31 -24.62 17.47 21.60
CA ILE A 31 -23.59 16.98 20.66
C ILE A 31 -23.55 15.45 20.66
N ALA A 32 -23.54 14.82 21.84
CA ALA A 32 -23.56 13.37 21.98
C ALA A 32 -24.77 12.73 21.30
N LYS A 33 -25.95 13.34 21.43
CA LYS A 33 -27.19 12.88 20.80
C LYS A 33 -27.16 13.07 19.28
N CYS A 34 -26.66 14.20 18.78
CA CYS A 34 -26.57 14.50 17.35
C CYS A 34 -25.63 13.55 16.62
N PHE A 35 -24.49 13.21 17.22
CA PHE A 35 -23.48 12.33 16.62
C PHE A 35 -23.63 10.86 17.02
N SER A 36 -24.64 10.50 17.83
CA SER A 36 -24.85 9.15 18.37
C SER A 36 -23.59 8.59 19.06
N VAL A 37 -22.89 9.44 19.81
CA VAL A 37 -21.66 9.07 20.55
C VAL A 37 -21.83 9.25 22.04
N ASN A 38 -21.01 8.54 22.82
CA ASN A 38 -20.96 8.77 24.26
C ASN A 38 -20.32 10.15 24.57
N THR A 39 -20.83 10.83 25.59
CA THR A 39 -20.23 12.03 26.17
C THR A 39 -18.74 11.86 26.50
N SER A 40 -18.34 10.66 26.93
CA SER A 40 -16.92 10.33 27.20
C SER A 40 -16.04 10.45 25.96
N THR A 41 -16.55 10.10 24.78
CA THR A 41 -15.84 10.26 23.50
C THR A 41 -15.56 11.73 23.21
N ILE A 42 -16.52 12.61 23.47
CA ILE A 42 -16.38 14.06 23.27
C ILE A 42 -15.32 14.64 24.22
N TYR A 43 -15.35 14.25 25.51
CA TYR A 43 -14.34 14.69 26.47
C TYR A 43 -12.93 14.19 26.11
N ARG A 44 -12.81 12.93 25.65
CA ARG A 44 -11.53 12.38 25.18
C ARG A 44 -11.00 13.12 23.96
N LEU A 45 -11.86 13.50 23.01
CA LEU A 45 -11.47 14.31 21.85
C LEU A 45 -10.99 15.70 22.26
N ARG A 46 -11.70 16.35 23.19
CA ARG A 46 -11.28 17.66 23.74
C ARG A 46 -9.92 17.58 24.41
N GLU A 47 -9.67 16.53 25.19
CA GLU A 47 -8.40 16.35 25.88
C GLU A 47 -7.26 16.04 24.91
N GLN A 48 -7.52 15.21 23.89
CA GLN A 48 -6.57 14.95 22.81
C GLN A 48 -6.18 16.26 22.09
N LEU A 49 -7.17 17.09 21.77
CA LEU A 49 -6.95 18.39 21.13
C LEU A 49 -6.07 19.31 21.99
N LYS A 50 -6.32 19.39 23.30
CA LYS A 50 -5.48 20.16 24.22
C LYS A 50 -4.05 19.67 24.29
N ALA A 51 -3.85 18.35 24.31
CA ALA A 51 -2.53 17.74 24.44
C ALA A 51 -1.70 17.77 23.14
N THR A 52 -2.35 17.62 21.98
CA THR A 52 -1.66 17.37 20.70
C THR A 52 -1.89 18.48 19.67
N GLY A 53 -2.91 19.33 19.84
CA GLY A 53 -3.33 20.33 18.85
C GLY A 53 -4.04 19.76 17.62
N SER A 54 -4.15 18.43 17.49
CA SER A 54 -4.78 17.75 16.35
C SER A 54 -6.02 16.96 16.77
N VAL A 55 -7.06 17.08 15.95
CA VAL A 55 -8.35 16.39 16.08
C VAL A 55 -8.33 15.06 15.34
N GLU A 56 -7.38 14.84 14.42
CA GLU A 56 -7.38 13.68 13.53
C GLU A 56 -7.21 12.35 14.26
N THR A 57 -7.67 11.29 13.61
CA THR A 57 -7.46 9.92 14.08
C THR A 57 -5.98 9.58 14.02
N ARG A 58 -5.40 9.17 15.15
CA ARG A 58 -3.99 8.77 15.23
C ARG A 58 -3.80 7.43 14.54
N THR A 59 -3.38 7.46 13.28
CA THR A 59 -2.84 6.26 12.62
C THR A 59 -1.46 6.00 13.20
N SER A 60 -1.36 4.99 14.06
CA SER A 60 -0.06 4.67 14.64
C SER A 60 0.85 4.12 13.54
N LEU A 61 2.03 4.72 13.35
CA LEU A 61 3.15 4.05 12.66
C LEU A 61 3.76 2.91 13.51
N ARG A 62 3.02 2.45 14.53
CA ARG A 62 3.40 1.40 15.45
C ARG A 62 3.12 0.07 14.77
N GLY A 63 4.16 -0.76 14.72
CA GLY A 63 4.15 -2.06 14.07
C GLY A 63 5.56 -2.62 14.07
N ARG A 64 5.68 -3.89 13.66
CA ARG A 64 6.99 -4.53 13.53
C ARG A 64 7.82 -3.75 12.49
N LYS A 65 9.00 -3.28 12.90
CA LYS A 65 9.92 -2.63 11.98
C LYS A 65 10.42 -3.64 10.94
N ARG A 66 10.67 -3.16 9.73
CA ARG A 66 11.20 -3.99 8.65
C ARG A 66 12.60 -4.46 9.04
N SER A 67 12.94 -5.68 8.62
CA SER A 67 14.28 -6.25 8.87
C SER A 67 15.38 -5.54 8.07
N LEU A 68 15.03 -4.94 6.93
CA LEU A 68 15.94 -4.19 6.07
C LEU A 68 15.75 -2.68 6.27
N SER A 69 16.86 -1.97 6.48
CA SER A 69 16.94 -0.51 6.53
C SER A 69 16.69 0.12 5.15
N ALA A 70 16.46 1.43 5.12
CA ALA A 70 16.41 2.18 3.86
C ALA A 70 17.77 2.14 3.14
N ASP A 71 18.87 2.17 3.88
CA ASP A 71 20.22 2.09 3.31
C ASP A 71 20.49 0.71 2.70
N ASP A 72 19.98 -0.36 3.31
CA ASP A 72 20.09 -1.72 2.77
C ASP A 72 19.37 -1.83 1.42
N LEU A 73 18.19 -1.23 1.30
CA LEU A 73 17.45 -1.18 0.05
C LEU A 73 18.23 -0.43 -1.03
N ALA A 74 18.88 0.70 -0.68
CA ALA A 74 19.71 1.43 -1.61
C ALA A 74 20.96 0.65 -2.04
N ARG A 75 21.56 -0.13 -1.12
CA ARG A 75 22.69 -1.03 -1.45
C ARG A 75 22.27 -2.16 -2.39
N ILE A 76 21.12 -2.79 -2.13
CA ILE A 76 20.54 -3.82 -3.01
C ILE A 76 20.25 -3.23 -4.40
N ASP A 77 19.69 -2.03 -4.47
CA ASP A 77 19.39 -1.36 -5.73
C ASP A 77 20.66 -1.12 -6.58
N ARG A 78 21.72 -0.56 -5.97
CA ARG A 78 23.01 -0.36 -6.64
C ARG A 78 23.64 -1.67 -7.11
N LEU A 79 23.55 -2.72 -6.30
CA LEU A 79 24.11 -4.04 -6.64
C LEU A 79 23.42 -4.63 -7.87
N ILE A 80 22.09 -4.54 -7.95
CA ILE A 80 21.31 -5.03 -9.09
C ILE A 80 21.60 -4.20 -10.36
N GLN A 81 21.79 -2.89 -10.22
CA GLN A 81 22.18 -2.02 -11.35
C GLN A 81 23.56 -2.37 -11.90
N GLN A 82 24.52 -2.71 -11.03
CA GLN A 82 25.86 -3.15 -11.43
C GLN A 82 25.84 -4.56 -12.04
N GLN A 83 25.06 -5.47 -11.45
CA GLN A 83 24.99 -6.87 -11.85
C GLN A 83 23.52 -7.33 -11.94
N PRO A 84 22.86 -7.15 -13.10
CA PRO A 84 21.44 -7.47 -13.24
C PRO A 84 21.14 -8.97 -13.24
N HIS A 85 22.16 -9.82 -13.36
CA HIS A 85 22.05 -11.28 -13.38
C HIS A 85 22.28 -11.95 -12.03
N ILE A 86 22.47 -11.17 -10.97
CA ILE A 86 22.72 -11.67 -9.61
C ILE A 86 21.54 -12.46 -9.06
N THR A 87 21.82 -13.59 -8.40
CA THR A 87 20.78 -14.38 -7.72
C THR A 87 20.42 -13.78 -6.36
N ILE A 88 19.22 -14.08 -5.86
CA ILE A 88 18.74 -13.54 -4.58
C ILE A 88 19.66 -13.97 -3.42
N HIS A 89 20.15 -15.21 -3.46
CA HIS A 89 21.08 -15.73 -2.46
C HIS A 89 22.44 -15.00 -2.50
N GLU A 90 22.98 -14.78 -3.70
CA GLU A 90 24.22 -14.01 -3.89
C GLU A 90 24.09 -12.58 -3.36
N VAL A 91 22.92 -11.95 -3.46
CA VAL A 91 22.69 -10.62 -2.87
C VAL A 91 22.87 -10.67 -1.34
N THR A 92 22.32 -11.70 -0.69
CA THR A 92 22.44 -11.90 0.76
C THR A 92 23.89 -12.08 1.17
N GLU A 93 24.64 -12.90 0.44
CA GLU A 93 26.07 -13.17 0.71
C GLU A 93 26.94 -11.94 0.46
N THR A 94 26.76 -11.27 -0.68
CA THR A 94 27.58 -10.11 -1.10
C THR A 94 27.42 -8.93 -0.14
N LEU A 95 26.19 -8.69 0.31
CA LEU A 95 25.89 -7.60 1.25
C LEU A 95 25.97 -8.04 2.73
N GLN A 96 26.29 -9.31 2.99
CA GLN A 96 26.36 -9.93 4.32
C GLN A 96 25.11 -9.63 5.18
N LEU A 97 23.93 -9.71 4.55
CA LEU A 97 22.67 -9.42 5.22
C LEU A 97 22.19 -10.66 6.00
N HIS A 98 21.92 -10.50 7.30
CA HIS A 98 21.35 -11.59 8.12
C HIS A 98 19.82 -11.66 7.96
N VAL A 99 19.34 -11.87 6.75
CA VAL A 99 17.91 -11.99 6.42
C VAL A 99 17.66 -13.20 5.53
N SER A 100 16.42 -13.69 5.52
CA SER A 100 16.03 -14.77 4.60
C SER A 100 15.93 -14.27 3.16
N ASP A 101 16.19 -15.16 2.20
CA ASP A 101 16.06 -14.87 0.76
C ASP A 101 14.68 -14.32 0.39
N GLU A 102 13.62 -14.79 1.04
CA GLU A 102 12.27 -14.30 0.81
C GLU A 102 12.10 -12.82 1.22
N THR A 103 12.85 -12.36 2.22
CA THR A 103 12.87 -10.95 2.63
C THR A 103 13.54 -10.09 1.56
N VAL A 104 14.66 -10.57 1.01
CA VAL A 104 15.36 -9.92 -0.11
C VAL A 104 14.49 -9.90 -1.36
N ARG A 105 13.85 -11.01 -1.71
CA ARG A 105 12.90 -11.10 -2.84
C ARG A 105 11.79 -10.05 -2.73
N LYS A 106 11.16 -9.94 -1.55
CA LYS A 106 10.11 -8.94 -1.30
C LYS A 106 10.63 -7.50 -1.43
N ALA A 107 11.87 -7.24 -1.00
CA ALA A 107 12.51 -5.95 -1.17
C ALA A 107 12.73 -5.63 -2.66
N ILE A 108 13.25 -6.58 -3.44
CA ILE A 108 13.49 -6.42 -4.88
C ILE A 108 12.18 -6.15 -5.64
N VAL A 109 11.12 -6.90 -5.35
CA VAL A 109 9.79 -6.66 -5.94
C VAL A 109 9.26 -5.29 -5.55
N LYS A 110 9.49 -4.84 -4.32
CA LYS A 110 9.10 -3.51 -3.84
C LYS A 110 9.87 -2.38 -4.56
N LEU A 111 11.13 -2.61 -4.94
CA LEU A 111 11.92 -1.69 -5.77
C LEU A 111 11.42 -1.64 -7.22
N GLY A 112 10.54 -2.57 -7.64
CA GLY A 112 9.93 -2.59 -8.96
C GLY A 112 10.62 -3.50 -9.97
N TYR A 113 11.66 -4.22 -9.57
CA TYR A 113 12.31 -5.19 -10.44
C TYR A 113 11.42 -6.40 -10.67
N VAL A 114 11.34 -6.82 -11.93
CA VAL A 114 10.58 -7.99 -12.35
C VAL A 114 11.50 -8.91 -13.12
N TYR A 115 11.47 -10.20 -12.79
CA TYR A 115 12.19 -11.19 -13.57
C TYR A 115 11.56 -11.32 -14.96
N LYS A 116 12.34 -11.03 -16.01
CA LYS A 116 11.94 -11.29 -17.39
C LYS A 116 11.92 -12.81 -17.61
N LYS A 117 10.75 -13.41 -17.55
CA LYS A 117 10.56 -14.79 -18.01
C LYS A 117 10.87 -14.84 -19.50
N LYS A 118 11.83 -15.68 -19.91
CA LYS A 118 11.93 -16.10 -21.30
C LYS A 118 10.71 -16.96 -21.58
N SER A 119 9.82 -16.53 -22.48
CA SER A 119 8.86 -17.45 -23.06
C SER A 119 9.67 -18.54 -23.75
N LEU A 120 9.57 -19.78 -23.27
CA LEU A 120 10.12 -20.91 -24.02
C LEU A 120 9.41 -20.87 -25.37
N HIS A 121 10.18 -20.67 -26.45
CA HIS A 121 9.67 -20.82 -27.80
C HIS A 121 9.31 -22.29 -27.97
N ALA A 122 8.03 -22.61 -27.84
CA ALA A 122 7.57 -23.97 -28.04
C ALA A 122 7.70 -24.29 -29.52
N SER A 123 8.42 -25.35 -29.88
CA SER A 123 8.55 -25.81 -31.28
C SER A 123 7.19 -26.08 -31.94
N GLU A 124 6.13 -26.28 -31.14
CA GLU A 124 4.75 -26.36 -31.62
C GLU A 124 4.21 -25.06 -32.23
N GLN A 125 4.78 -23.89 -31.89
CA GLN A 125 4.44 -22.60 -32.54
C GLN A 125 4.95 -22.53 -33.98
N ASP A 126 6.05 -23.23 -34.29
CA ASP A 126 6.60 -23.33 -35.65
C ASP A 126 5.90 -24.42 -36.48
N ARG A 127 4.97 -25.18 -35.89
CA ARG A 127 4.16 -26.12 -36.69
C ARG A 127 3.38 -25.28 -37.71
N PRO A 128 3.48 -25.59 -39.00
CA PRO A 128 2.70 -24.90 -40.01
C PRO A 128 1.22 -25.06 -39.63
N ARG A 129 0.56 -23.95 -39.35
CA ARG A 129 -0.91 -23.95 -39.29
C ARG A 129 -1.37 -24.36 -40.67
N CYS A 130 -2.15 -25.44 -40.75
CA CYS A 130 -2.78 -25.87 -42.00
C CYS A 130 -3.36 -24.64 -42.69
N SER A 131 -2.81 -24.28 -43.84
CA SER A 131 -3.19 -23.11 -44.62
C SER A 131 -4.57 -23.35 -45.22
N ALA A 132 -5.61 -23.09 -44.45
CA ALA A 132 -6.87 -22.64 -45.01
C ALA A 132 -6.79 -21.11 -45.06
N GLU A 133 -6.70 -20.62 -46.30
CA GLU A 133 -6.73 -19.23 -46.74
C GLU A 133 -7.36 -18.24 -45.75
N ALA A 134 -6.60 -17.21 -45.37
CA ALA A 134 -7.17 -15.95 -44.89
C ALA A 134 -6.15 -14.84 -45.08
N ASP A 135 -6.07 -14.33 -46.30
CA ASP A 135 -5.72 -12.95 -46.56
C ASP A 135 -6.55 -12.01 -45.65
N ARG A 136 -5.93 -10.87 -45.30
CA ARG A 136 -6.50 -9.67 -44.66
C ARG A 136 -6.46 -9.67 -43.12
N LEU A 137 -5.41 -9.07 -42.58
CA LEU A 137 -5.43 -7.68 -42.07
C LEU A 137 -4.09 -7.39 -41.39
N ALA A 138 -3.28 -6.52 -41.99
CA ALA A 138 -2.03 -6.03 -41.42
C ALA A 138 -2.36 -5.13 -40.22
N ALA A 139 -2.19 -5.66 -39.01
CA ALA A 139 -2.05 -4.86 -37.81
C ALA A 139 -0.70 -5.20 -37.18
N VAL A 140 0.24 -4.27 -37.25
CA VAL A 140 1.51 -4.34 -36.52
C VAL A 140 1.19 -4.09 -35.04
N PRO A 141 1.42 -5.05 -34.12
CA PRO A 141 1.22 -4.78 -32.71
C PRO A 141 2.43 -3.99 -32.21
N ILE A 142 2.29 -2.67 -32.10
CA ILE A 142 3.20 -1.83 -31.33
C ILE A 142 3.03 -2.25 -29.87
N GLY A 143 3.99 -3.04 -29.38
CA GLY A 143 4.01 -3.57 -28.02
C GLY A 143 4.38 -2.51 -26.99
N GLU A 144 3.60 -1.46 -26.85
CA GLU A 144 3.68 -0.59 -25.68
C GLU A 144 3.09 -1.34 -24.48
N ARG A 145 3.91 -1.57 -23.46
CA ARG A 145 3.46 -2.16 -22.19
C ARG A 145 3.77 -1.22 -21.03
N HIS A 146 3.20 -0.03 -21.05
CA HIS A 146 3.01 0.71 -19.80
C HIS A 146 1.91 -0.01 -19.00
N ARG A 147 2.16 -0.34 -17.73
CA ARG A 147 1.04 -0.68 -16.83
C ARG A 147 0.23 0.60 -16.62
N PRO A 148 -1.08 0.64 -16.94
CA PRO A 148 -1.92 1.70 -16.41
C PRO A 148 -1.96 1.53 -14.89
N SER A 149 -1.86 2.66 -14.17
CA SER A 149 -2.02 2.71 -12.73
C SER A 149 -3.39 2.12 -12.36
N CYS A 150 -3.39 1.04 -11.59
CA CYS A 150 -4.60 0.38 -11.15
C CYS A 150 -5.41 1.32 -10.25
N VAL A 151 -6.63 1.66 -10.70
CA VAL A 151 -7.68 2.22 -9.83
C VAL A 151 -8.19 1.07 -8.97
N SER A 152 -8.04 1.20 -7.66
CA SER A 152 -8.55 0.23 -6.67
C SER A 152 -10.06 0.39 -6.49
N ARG A 153 -10.78 -0.72 -6.32
CA ARG A 153 -12.15 -0.75 -5.79
C ARG A 153 -12.17 -1.62 -4.55
#